data_AF-A0A3S0XGM8-F1
#
_entry.id   AF-A0A3S0XGM8-F1
#
_cell.length_a   1.000
_cell.length_b   1.000
_cell.length_c   1.000
_cell.angle_alpha   90.00
_cell.angle_beta   90.00
_cell.angle_gamma   90.00
#
_symmetry.space_group_name_H-M   'P 1'
#
loop_
_entity.id
_entity.type
_entity.pdbx_description
1 polymer ?
#
loop_
_entity_poly.entity_id
_entity_poly.type
_entity_poly.pdbx_seq_one_letter_code
_entity_poly.pdbx_strand_id
1 'polypeptide(L)'
;MNTQLVEALAQIIQSLSQEERALLEEKLKKLDGRAAFERLIELGDKINARRGGKPFDPPLEDYIRQTREERNEQHDELIRNCFPKSEVK
;
A
#
# COMPACT_ATOMS: atom_id res chain seq x y z
N MET A 1 0.61 19.14 -20.48
CA MET A 1 -0.57 19.15 -19.59
C MET A 1 -1.77 19.60 -20.43
N ASN A 2 -2.85 18.84 -20.48
CA ASN A 2 -3.99 19.15 -21.36
C ASN A 2 -4.92 20.16 -20.66
N THR A 3 -4.68 21.45 -20.89
CA THR A 3 -5.33 22.57 -20.20
C THR A 3 -6.82 22.68 -20.50
N GLN A 4 -7.23 22.35 -21.73
CA GLN A 4 -8.64 22.36 -22.14
C GLN A 4 -9.48 21.34 -21.35
N LEU A 5 -8.90 20.17 -21.07
CA LEU A 5 -9.56 19.13 -20.28
C LEU A 5 -9.76 19.59 -18.83
N VAL A 6 -8.78 20.29 -18.27
CA VAL A 6 -8.82 20.83 -16.91
C VAL A 6 -9.88 21.93 -16.78
N GLU A 7 -9.98 22.82 -17.77
CA GLU A 7 -11.00 23.89 -17.79
C GLU A 7 -12.42 23.33 -17.92
N ALA A 8 -12.63 22.33 -18.78
CA ALA A 8 -13.92 21.67 -18.92
C ALA A 8 -14.36 20.99 -17.61
N LEU A 9 -13.44 20.31 -16.93
CA LEU A 9 -13.72 19.70 -15.62
C LEU A 9 -14.05 20.76 -14.56
N ALA A 10 -13.34 21.89 -14.55
CA ALA A 10 -13.61 22.98 -13.62
C ALA A 10 -15.01 23.59 -13.82
N GLN A 11 -15.44 23.79 -15.06
CA GLN A 11 -16.79 24.27 -15.38
C GLN A 11 -17.88 23.27 -14.96
N ILE A 12 -17.65 21.98 -15.21
CA ILE A 12 -18.58 20.92 -14.78
C ILE A 12 -18.73 20.94 -13.26
N ILE A 13 -17.61 20.96 -12.51
CA ILE A 13 -17.62 21.01 -11.04
C ILE A 13 -18.35 22.26 -10.51
N GLN A 14 -18.18 23.41 -11.17
CA GLN A 14 -18.88 24.64 -10.79
C GLN A 14 -20.39 24.54 -11.01
N SER A 15 -20.83 23.86 -12.06
CA SER A 15 -22.25 23.64 -12.39
C SER A 15 -22.97 22.62 -11.52
N LEU A 16 -22.24 21.81 -10.73
CA LEU A 16 -22.84 20.78 -9.87
C LEU A 16 -23.71 21.40 -8.77
N SER A 17 -24.89 20.79 -8.59
CA SER A 17 -25.78 21.04 -7.46
C SER A 17 -25.18 20.56 -6.13
N GLN A 18 -25.77 20.97 -5.01
CA GLN A 18 -25.27 20.63 -3.67
C GLN A 18 -25.27 19.12 -3.40
N GLU A 19 -26.25 18.40 -3.93
CA GLU A 19 -26.36 16.93 -3.83
C GLU A 19 -25.28 16.24 -4.66
N GLU A 20 -25.03 16.71 -5.88
CA GLU A 20 -23.99 16.16 -6.75
C GLU A 20 -22.57 16.46 -6.26
N ARG A 21 -22.37 17.62 -5.61
CA ARG A 21 -21.10 17.95 -4.92
C ARG A 21 -20.85 17.01 -3.75
N ALA A 22 -21.88 16.71 -2.95
CA ALA A 22 -21.76 15.76 -1.85
C ALA A 22 -21.42 14.34 -2.36
N LEU A 23 -22.04 13.91 -3.46
CA LEU A 23 -21.72 12.63 -4.11
C LEU A 23 -20.29 12.62 -4.67
N LEU A 24 -19.84 13.71 -5.28
CA LEU A 24 -18.48 13.85 -5.79
C LEU A 24 -17.45 13.78 -4.67
N GLU A 25 -17.68 14.48 -3.55
CA GLU A 25 -16.82 14.43 -2.36
C GLU A 25 -16.78 13.03 -1.73
N GLU A 26 -17.90 12.31 -1.67
CA GLU A 26 -17.94 10.93 -1.18
C GLU A 26 -17.10 9.99 -2.07
N LYS A 27 -17.19 10.17 -3.40
CA LYS A 27 -16.41 9.37 -4.37
C LYS A 27 -14.92 9.72 -4.32
N LEU A 28 -14.57 10.99 -4.11
CA LEU A 28 -13.19 11.43 -3.95
C LEU A 28 -12.58 10.94 -2.62
N LYS A 29 -13.35 10.89 -1.52
CA LYS A 29 -12.91 10.29 -0.25
C LYS A 29 -12.55 8.81 -0.37
N LYS A 30 -13.20 8.05 -1.26
CA LYS A 30 -12.80 6.64 -1.53
C LYS A 30 -11.48 6.52 -2.28
N LEU A 31 -11.06 7.58 -2.95
CA LEU A 31 -9.77 7.69 -3.64
C LEU A 31 -8.67 8.31 -2.77
N ASP A 32 -8.97 8.68 -1.52
CA ASP A 32 -7.99 9.24 -0.60
C ASP A 32 -6.95 8.16 -0.23
N GLY A 33 -5.92 8.05 -1.06
CA GLY A 33 -4.68 7.34 -0.78
C GLY A 33 -3.94 7.92 0.43
N ARG A 34 -4.46 8.99 1.04
CA ARG A 34 -3.96 9.60 2.27
C ARG A 34 -3.90 8.61 3.43
N ALA A 35 -4.94 7.78 3.60
CA ALA A 35 -4.93 6.73 4.62
C ALA A 35 -3.90 5.63 4.32
N ALA A 36 -3.69 5.30 3.05
CA ALA A 36 -2.65 4.35 2.65
C ALA A 36 -1.24 4.94 2.83
N PHE A 37 -1.10 6.25 2.58
CA PHE A 37 0.12 7.01 2.76
C PHE A 37 0.49 7.16 4.24
N GLU A 38 -0.47 7.45 5.11
CA GLU A 38 -0.28 7.47 6.56
C GLU A 38 0.18 6.11 7.08
N ARG A 39 -0.44 5.01 6.62
CA ARG A 39 0.00 3.64 6.94
C ARG A 39 1.42 3.35 6.45
N LEU A 40 1.81 3.88 5.28
CA LEU A 40 3.17 3.75 4.75
C LEU A 40 4.20 4.49 5.62
N ILE A 41 3.88 5.70 6.06
CA ILE A 41 4.73 6.46 6.99
C ILE A 41 4.88 5.69 8.31
N GLU A 42 3.79 5.26 8.93
CA GLU A 42 3.83 4.49 10.18
C GLU A 42 4.65 3.21 10.06
N LEU A 43 4.56 2.53 8.91
CA LEU A 43 5.36 1.35 8.63
C LEU A 43 6.85 1.68 8.52
N GLY A 44 7.18 2.77 7.81
CA GLY A 44 8.54 3.29 7.69
C GLY A 44 9.16 3.60 9.05
N ASP A 45 8.40 4.29 9.91
CA ASP A 45 8.83 4.62 11.27
C ASP A 45 9.08 3.38 12.13
N LYS A 46 8.20 2.38 12.04
CA LYS A 46 8.39 1.08 12.73
C LYS A 46 9.65 0.36 12.25
N ILE A 47 9.91 0.34 10.95
CA ILE A 47 11.12 -0.29 10.38
C ILE A 47 12.36 0.46 10.86
N ASN A 48 12.33 1.78 10.86
CA ASN A 48 13.44 2.61 11.32
C ASN A 48 13.72 2.43 12.82
N ALA A 49 12.66 2.38 13.64
CA ALA A 49 12.75 2.13 15.07
C ALA A 49 13.35 0.74 15.39
N ARG A 50 12.97 -0.31 14.65
CA ARG A 50 13.58 -1.65 14.77
C ARG A 50 15.09 -1.64 14.53
N ARG A 51 15.57 -0.73 13.67
CA ARG A 51 17.01 -0.55 13.37
C ARG A 51 17.70 0.44 14.31
N GLY A 52 16.97 1.01 15.28
CA GLY A 52 17.52 2.04 16.17
C GLY A 52 17.97 3.30 15.45
N GLY A 53 17.32 3.66 14.34
CA GLY A 53 17.71 4.81 13.51
C GLY A 53 18.89 4.56 12.59
N LYS A 54 19.44 3.33 12.56
CA LYS A 54 20.58 3.00 11.70
C LYS A 54 20.13 2.69 10.27
N PRO A 55 20.96 3.04 9.26
CA PRO A 55 20.76 2.59 7.89
C PRO A 55 20.64 1.06 7.82
N PHE A 56 19.96 0.58 6.78
CA PHE A 56 19.95 -0.84 6.49
C PHE A 56 21.29 -1.27 5.90
N ASP A 57 22.18 -1.73 6.78
CA ASP A 57 23.50 -2.24 6.39
C ASP A 57 23.87 -3.47 7.23
N PRO A 58 23.09 -4.57 7.11
CA PRO A 58 23.46 -5.82 7.75
C PRO A 58 24.73 -6.41 7.10
N PRO A 59 25.58 -7.14 7.85
CA PRO A 59 26.65 -7.94 7.27
C PRO A 59 26.11 -8.85 6.16
N LEU A 60 26.86 -9.04 5.08
CA LEU A 60 26.41 -9.80 3.89
C LEU A 60 25.86 -11.19 4.24
N GLU A 61 26.52 -11.90 5.15
CA GLU A 61 26.07 -13.24 5.57
C GLU A 61 24.74 -13.21 6.34
N ASP A 62 24.53 -12.19 7.18
CA ASP A 62 23.26 -12.01 7.89
C ASP A 62 22.14 -11.64 6.91
N TYR A 63 22.44 -10.83 5.89
CA TYR A 63 21.49 -10.49 4.82
C TYR A 63 21.09 -11.73 4.01
N ILE A 64 22.07 -12.54 3.60
CA ILE A 64 21.82 -13.79 2.85
C ILE A 64 21.01 -14.77 3.71
N ARG A 65 21.31 -14.89 5.01
CA ARG A 65 20.53 -15.74 5.91
C ARG A 65 19.09 -15.26 6.02
N GLN A 66 18.87 -13.99 6.34
CA GLN A 66 17.53 -13.40 6.49
C GLN A 66 16.69 -13.56 5.21
N THR A 67 17.26 -13.23 4.05
CA THR A 67 16.55 -13.37 2.77
C THR A 67 16.22 -14.82 2.41
N ARG A 68 17.05 -15.80 2.81
CA ARG A 68 16.73 -17.22 2.65
C ARG A 68 15.57 -17.65 3.54
N GLU A 69 15.57 -17.21 4.80
CA GLU A 69 14.51 -17.50 5.77
C GLU A 69 13.17 -16.91 5.29
N GLU A 70 13.14 -15.63 4.96
CA GLU A 70 11.94 -14.93 4.44
C GLU A 70 11.39 -15.60 3.18
N ARG A 71 12.25 -15.97 2.23
CA ARG A 71 11.84 -16.67 1.01
C ARG A 71 11.24 -18.04 1.32
N ASN A 72 11.82 -18.78 2.25
CA ASN A 72 11.31 -20.10 2.63
C ASN A 72 9.91 -19.97 3.28
N GLU A 73 9.72 -19.00 4.19
CA GLU A 73 8.41 -18.73 4.79
C GLU A 73 7.36 -18.35 3.75
N GLN A 74 7.70 -17.48 2.79
CA GLN A 74 6.82 -17.11 1.67
C GLN A 74 6.47 -18.32 0.79
N HIS A 75 7.43 -19.19 0.49
CA HIS A 75 7.18 -20.42 -0.24
C HIS A 75 6.25 -21.36 0.53
N ASP A 76 6.45 -21.53 1.84
CA ASP A 76 5.61 -22.38 2.68
C ASP A 76 4.19 -21.83 2.82
N GLU A 77 4.03 -20.51 2.88
CA GLU A 77 2.72 -19.86 2.83
C GLU A 77 2.03 -20.09 1.47
N LEU A 78 2.74 -19.89 0.37
CA LEU A 78 2.21 -20.16 -0.98
C LEU A 78 1.77 -21.61 -1.14
N ILE A 79 2.60 -22.57 -0.70
CA ILE A 79 2.24 -23.99 -0.76
C ILE A 79 1.02 -24.28 0.11
N ARG A 80 0.93 -23.73 1.33
CA ARG A 80 -0.27 -23.90 2.18
C ARG A 80 -1.54 -23.36 1.53
N ASN A 81 -1.44 -22.21 0.86
CA ASN A 81 -2.60 -21.55 0.23
C ASN A 81 -3.03 -22.23 -1.08
N CYS A 82 -2.08 -22.74 -1.87
CA CYS A 82 -2.36 -23.39 -3.16
C CYS A 82 -2.63 -24.90 -3.04
N PHE A 83 -2.03 -25.56 -2.06
CA PHE A 83 -2.14 -26.99 -1.79
C PHE A 83 -2.44 -27.21 -0.31
N PRO A 84 -3.69 -26.91 0.11
CA PRO A 84 -4.11 -27.22 1.47
C PRO A 84 -3.91 -28.72 1.71
N LYS A 85 -3.29 -29.07 2.84
CA LYS A 85 -3.08 -30.48 3.20
C LYS A 85 -4.43 -31.19 3.17
N SER A 86 -4.60 -32.12 2.24
CA SER A 86 -5.73 -33.04 2.26
C SER A 86 -5.63 -33.83 3.56
N GLU A 87 -6.67 -33.77 4.39
CA GLU A 87 -6.80 -34.66 5.53
C GLU A 87 -6.79 -36.09 4.98
N VAL A 88 -5.70 -36.81 5.23
CA VAL A 88 -5.59 -38.24 4.95
C VAL A 88 -6.56 -38.92 5.91
N LYS A 89 -7.69 -39.39 5.37
CA LYS A 89 -8.61 -40.31 6.05
C LYS A 89 -7.98 -41.69 6.19
#